data_AF-A0A2Z6QWS5-F1
#
_entry.id   AF-A0A2Z6QWS5-F1
#
_cell.length_a   1.000
_cell.length_b   1.000
_cell.length_c   1.000
_cell.angle_alpha   90.00
_cell.angle_beta   90.00
_cell.angle_gamma   90.00
#
_symmetry.space_group_name_H-M   'P 1'
#
loop_
_entity.id
_entity.type
_entity.pdbx_description
1 polymer ?
#
loop_
_entity_poly.entity_id
_entity_poly.type
_entity_poly.pdbx_seq_one_letter_code
_entity_poly.pdbx_strand_id
1 'polypeptide(L)' 'MEPPMSENLVSLMALIARNSAKANKLRNDLKKCRKLLSKLITDLSIVSEPAIQAQLVTNVTTLSRMILDSYFSLAAWR' A
#
# COMPACT_ATOMS: atom_id res chain seq x y z
N MET A 1 21.06 -39.44 -0.59
CA MET A 1 20.34 -38.48 0.26
C MET A 1 20.70 -37.10 -0.23
N GLU A 2 19.75 -36.33 -0.75
CA GLU A 2 20.01 -34.90 -0.96
C GLU A 2 20.30 -34.25 0.40
N PRO A 3 21.21 -33.27 0.49
CA PRO A 3 21.56 -32.68 1.76
C PRO A 3 20.35 -31.93 2.32
N PRO A 4 20.08 -32.00 3.64
CA PRO A 4 18.99 -31.28 4.29
C PRO A 4 19.06 -29.75 4.10
N MET A 5 20.21 -29.23 3.64
CA MET A 5 20.36 -27.82 3.26
C MET A 5 19.53 -27.45 2.00
N SER A 6 19.31 -28.40 1.09
CA SER A 6 18.55 -28.18 -0.15
C SER A 6 17.05 -27.94 0.12
N GLU A 7 16.43 -28.76 0.98
CA GLU A 7 15.02 -28.60 1.39
C GLU A 7 14.78 -27.30 2.16
N ASN A 8 15.72 -26.91 3.03
CA ASN A 8 15.64 -25.63 3.75
C ASN A 8 15.72 -24.44 2.80
N LEU A 9 16.58 -24.50 1.79
CA LEU A 9 16.71 -23.44 0.80
C LEU A 9 15.46 -23.34 -0.09
N VAL A 10 14.89 -24.48 -0.50
CA VAL A 10 13.61 -24.52 -1.23
C VAL A 10 12.47 -23.93 -0.39
N SER A 11 12.40 -24.28 0.90
CA SER A 11 11.40 -23.74 1.84
C SER A 11 11.54 -22.24 2.03
N LEU A 12 12.77 -21.73 2.14
CA LEU A 12 13.05 -20.31 2.25
C LEU A 12 12.64 -19.56 0.97
N MET A 13 12.97 -20.10 -0.19
CA MET A 13 12.58 -19.53 -1.48
C MET A 13 11.06 -19.46 -1.65
N ALA A 14 10.33 -20.52 -1.23
CA ALA A 14 8.87 -20.52 -1.23
C ALA A 14 8.29 -19.45 -0.28
N LEU A 15 8.89 -19.26 0.90
CA LEU A 15 8.49 -18.23 1.85
C LEU A 15 8.71 -16.82 1.28
N ILE A 16 9.88 -16.56 0.68
CA ILE A 16 10.20 -15.29 0.02
C ILE A 16 9.21 -15.01 -1.11
N ALA A 17 8.90 -16.01 -1.95
CA ALA A 17 7.93 -15.88 -3.03
C ALA A 17 6.51 -15.55 -2.50
N ARG A 18 6.08 -16.21 -1.41
CA ARG A 18 4.78 -15.94 -0.78
C ARG A 18 4.72 -14.53 -0.20
N ASN A 19 5.79 -14.08 0.45
CA ASN A 19 5.86 -12.76 1.04
C ASN A 19 5.89 -11.67 -0.03
N SER A 20 6.61 -11.88 -1.13
CA SER A 20 6.63 -10.93 -2.25
C SER A 20 5.25 -10.82 -2.92
N ALA A 21 4.53 -11.93 -3.09
CA ALA A 21 3.16 -11.93 -3.61
C ALA A 21 2.21 -11.16 -2.70
N LYS A 22 2.29 -11.36 -1.38
CA LYS A 22 1.50 -10.60 -0.40
C LYS A 22 1.81 -9.10 -0.45
N ALA A 23 3.08 -8.72 -0.51
CA ALA A 23 3.50 -7.33 -0.62
C ALA A 23 2.98 -6.67 -1.91
N ASN A 24 3.04 -7.39 -3.04
CA ASN A 24 2.49 -6.90 -4.32
C ASN A 24 0.98 -6.72 -4.28
N LYS A 25 0.24 -7.67 -3.68
CA LYS A 25 -1.21 -7.54 -3.50
C LYS A 25 -1.55 -6.30 -2.68
N LEU A 26 -0.87 -6.13 -1.55
CA LEU A 26 -1.05 -4.99 -0.66
C LEU A 26 -0.76 -3.66 -1.37
N ARG A 27 0.35 -3.58 -2.11
CA ARG A 27 0.66 -2.42 -2.97
C ARG A 27 -0.47 -2.11 -3.96
N ASN A 28 -1.06 -3.12 -4.58
CA ASN A 28 -2.17 -2.92 -5.53
C ASN A 28 -3.45 -2.45 -4.83
N ASP A 29 -3.77 -2.98 -3.66
CA ASP A 29 -4.92 -2.56 -2.87
C ASP A 29 -4.77 -1.12 -2.38
N LEU A 30 -3.56 -0.72 -1.93
CA LEU A 30 -3.27 0.67 -1.58
C LEU A 30 -3.43 1.64 -2.76
N LYS A 31 -3.02 1.23 -3.97
CA LYS A 31 -3.28 2.02 -5.19
C LYS A 31 -4.78 2.19 -5.46
N LYS A 32 -5.59 1.15 -5.23
CA LYS A 32 -7.06 1.25 -5.38
C LYS A 32 -7.66 2.17 -4.33
N CYS A 33 -7.25 2.06 -3.07
CA CYS A 33 -7.70 2.97 -2.00
C CYS A 33 -7.41 4.42 -2.36
N ARG A 34 -6.20 4.74 -2.85
CA ARG A 34 -5.86 6.10 -3.30
C ARG A 34 -6.81 6.58 -4.41
N LYS A 35 -7.12 5.76 -5.40
CA LYS A 35 -8.06 6.13 -6.48
C LYS A 35 -9.46 6.42 -5.94
N LEU A 36 -9.97 5.58 -5.03
CA LEU A 36 -11.28 5.78 -4.41
C LEU A 36 -11.32 7.05 -3.57
N LEU A 37 -10.27 7.32 -2.80
CA LEU A 37 -10.12 8.55 -2.02
C LEU A 37 -10.08 9.80 -2.90
N SER A 38 -9.35 9.77 -4.03
CA SER A 38 -9.36 10.87 -4.99
C SER A 38 -10.74 11.11 -5.59
N LYS A 39 -11.48 10.03 -5.92
CA LYS A 39 -12.86 10.16 -6.41
C LYS A 39 -13.77 10.78 -5.35
N LEU A 40 -13.66 10.33 -4.10
CA LEU A 40 -14.44 10.88 -2.98
C LEU A 40 -14.18 12.37 -2.78
N ILE A 41 -12.91 12.82 -2.89
CA ILE A 41 -12.58 14.24 -2.86
C ILE A 41 -13.30 14.99 -3.99
N THR A 42 -13.23 14.47 -5.22
CA THR A 42 -13.87 15.10 -6.39
C THR A 42 -15.38 15.20 -6.20
N ASP A 43 -16.02 14.11 -5.78
CA ASP A 43 -17.48 14.07 -5.55
C ASP A 43 -17.87 15.07 -4.45
N LEU A 44 -17.12 15.13 -3.34
CA LEU A 44 -17.37 16.08 -2.27
C LEU A 44 -17.09 17.53 -2.68
N SER A 45 -16.12 17.78 -3.56
CA SER A 45 -15.83 19.13 -4.08
C SER A 45 -16.99 19.73 -4.86
N ILE A 46 -17.91 18.90 -5.36
CA ILE A 46 -19.11 19.33 -6.09
C ILE A 46 -20.25 19.69 -5.13
N VAL A 47 -20.29 19.06 -3.95
CA VAL A 47 -21.46 19.08 -3.05
C VAL A 47 -21.20 19.84 -1.74
N SER A 48 -19.94 20.11 -1.39
CA SER A 48 -19.56 20.66 -0.09
C SER A 48 -19.09 22.11 -0.14
N GLU A 49 -19.29 22.80 0.98
CA GLU A 49 -18.79 24.15 1.19
C GLU A 49 -17.25 24.18 1.13
N PRO A 50 -16.62 25.25 0.59
CA PRO A 50 -15.19 25.27 0.30
C PRO A 50 -14.27 24.95 1.50
N ALA A 51 -14.69 25.31 2.73
CA ALA A 51 -13.94 25.03 3.94
C ALA A 51 -13.89 23.52 4.27
N ILE A 52 -15.00 22.81 4.08
CA ILE A 52 -15.11 21.35 4.28
C ILE A 52 -14.28 20.63 3.22
N GLN A 53 -14.33 21.10 1.97
CA GLN A 53 -13.53 20.58 0.88
C GLN A 53 -12.03 20.67 1.19
N ALA A 54 -11.54 21.84 1.62
CA ALA A 54 -10.12 22.03 1.93
C ALA A 54 -9.62 21.12 3.05
N GLN A 55 -10.42 20.93 4.10
CA GLN A 55 -10.07 20.06 5.22
C GLN A 55 -10.07 18.58 4.81
N LEU A 56 -11.06 18.15 4.02
CA LEU A 56 -11.12 16.79 3.49
C LEU A 56 -9.93 16.47 2.58
N VAL A 57 -9.61 17.36 1.64
CA VAL A 57 -8.44 17.22 0.75
C VAL A 57 -7.17 17.04 1.57
N THR A 58 -6.98 17.86 2.61
CA THR A 58 -5.82 17.80 3.50
C THR A 58 -5.75 16.46 4.23
N ASN A 59 -6.85 16.02 4.83
CA ASN A 59 -6.91 14.76 5.57
C ASN A 59 -6.62 13.55 4.68
N VAL A 60 -7.23 13.50 3.50
CA VAL A 60 -7.03 12.41 2.54
C VAL A 60 -5.60 12.40 1.99
N THR A 61 -5.02 13.57 1.74
CA THR A 61 -3.63 13.68 1.29
C THR A 61 -2.67 13.20 2.37
N THR A 62 -2.89 13.62 3.62
CA THR A 62 -2.09 13.17 4.77
C THR A 62 -2.21 11.67 5.00
N LEU A 63 -3.44 11.13 4.98
CA LEU A 63 -3.67 9.69 5.12
C LEU A 63 -2.99 8.91 3.98
N SER A 64 -3.13 9.36 2.74
CA SER A 64 -2.48 8.74 1.57
C SER A 64 -0.97 8.75 1.71
N ARG A 65 -0.41 9.86 2.21
CA ARG A 65 1.03 10.01 2.44
C ARG A 65 1.52 9.10 3.57
N MET A 66 0.82 9.08 4.71
CA MET A 66 1.13 8.16 5.81
C MET A 66 1.11 6.71 5.34
N ILE A 67 0.08 6.30 4.61
CA ILE A 67 -0.04 4.93 4.10
C ILE A 67 1.06 4.62 3.08
N LEU A 68 1.36 5.51 2.14
CA LEU A 68 2.37 5.21 1.12
C LEU A 68 3.78 5.29 1.71
N ASP A 69 4.11 6.33 2.46
CA ASP A 69 5.46 6.55 2.99
C ASP A 69 5.83 5.53 4.06
N SER A 70 4.88 5.10 4.92
CA SER A 70 5.14 4.02 5.88
C SER A 70 5.36 2.65 5.20
N TYR A 71 4.71 2.39 4.07
CA TYR A 71 4.95 1.18 3.27
C TYR A 71 6.24 1.23 2.46
N PHE A 72 6.61 2.41 1.92
CA PHE A 72 7.84 2.58 1.14
C PHE A 72 9.09 2.75 2.02
N SER A 73 8.96 3.24 3.26
CA SER A 73 10.07 3.24 4.23
C SER A 73 10.51 1.81 4.60
N LEU A 74 9.59 0.83 4.61
CA LEU A 74 9.97 -0.58 4.73
C LEU A 74 10.69 -1.13 3.48
N ALA A 75 10.46 -0.52 2.31
CA ALA A 75 11.13 -0.89 1.06
C ALA A 75 12.55 -0.30 0.93
N ALA A 76 12.96 0.59 1.85
CA ALA A 76 14.32 1.13 1.92
C ALA A 76 15.35 0.13 2.50
N TRP A 77 14.91 -1.05 2.94
CA TRP A 77 15.79 -2.17 3.35
C TRP A 77 16.12 -3.12 2.19
N ARG A 78 16.20 -2.60 0.96
CA ARG A 78 16.78 -3.32 -0.18
C ARG A 78 18.12 -2.73 -0.55
#